data_AF-A0A836TPS4-F1
#
_entry.id   AF-A0A836TPS4-F1
#
_cell.length_a   1.000
_cell.length_b   1.000
_cell.length_c   1.000
_cell.angle_alpha   90.00
_cell.angle_beta   90.00
_cell.angle_gamma   90.00
#
_symmetry.space_group_name_H-M   'P 1'
#
loop_
_entity.id
_entity.type
_entity.pdbx_description
1 polymer ?
#
loop_
_entity_poly.entity_id
_entity_poly.type
_entity_poly.pdbx_seq_one_letter_code
_entity_poly.pdbx_strand_id
1 'polypeptide(L)' 'SHFALVDIDPERLEYAGQIVSKICEQGPYPHASYSLHQDRATALVDADFVISSLLVGGVFQPNAGALHKSRGPI' A
#
# COMPACT_ATOMS: atom_id res chain seq x y z
N SER A 1 -12.49 -11.28 -10.58
CA SER A 1 -11.65 -11.28 -9.37
C SER A 1 -11.60 -9.88 -8.81
N HIS A 2 -11.54 -9.73 -7.49
CA HIS A 2 -11.48 -8.43 -6.84
C HIS A 2 -10.14 -8.23 -6.14
N PHE A 3 -9.53 -7.06 -6.29
CA PHE A 3 -8.28 -6.69 -5.64
C PHE A 3 -8.52 -5.53 -4.69
N ALA A 4 -8.51 -5.80 -3.38
CA ALA A 4 -8.53 -4.75 -2.36
C ALA A 4 -7.09 -4.29 -2.10
N LEU A 5 -6.75 -3.07 -2.53
CA LEU A 5 -5.44 -2.48 -2.28
C LEU A 5 -5.46 -1.77 -0.93
N VAL A 6 -4.41 -1.98 -0.15
CA VAL A 6 -4.24 -1.36 1.16
C VAL A 6 -2.88 -0.69 1.30
N ASP A 7 -2.88 0.57 1.69
CA ASP A 7 -1.70 1.29 2.15
C ASP A 7 -2.15 2.35 3.16
N ILE A 8 -1.31 2.64 4.16
CA ILE A 8 -1.59 3.69 5.15
C ILE A 8 -1.29 5.09 4.62
N ASP A 9 -0.50 5.17 3.54
CA ASP A 9 -0.17 6.40 2.86
C ASP A 9 -1.21 6.65 1.74
N PRO A 10 -2.07 7.68 1.87
CA PRO A 10 -3.15 7.94 0.94
C PRO A 10 -2.66 8.35 -0.46
N GLU A 11 -1.51 9.00 -0.56
CA GLU A 11 -0.94 9.43 -1.84
C GLU A 11 -0.40 8.21 -2.61
N ARG A 12 0.34 7.34 -1.92
CA ARG A 12 0.82 6.08 -2.50
C ARG A 12 -0.34 5.17 -2.91
N LEU A 13 -1.42 5.14 -2.12
CA LEU A 13 -2.61 4.36 -2.41
C LEU A 13 -3.35 4.87 -3.65
N GLU A 14 -3.49 6.19 -3.81
CA GLU A 14 -4.10 6.81 -5.00
C GLU A 14 -3.30 6.46 -6.27
N TYR A 15 -1.97 6.59 -6.23
CA TYR A 15 -1.13 6.19 -7.36
C TYR A 15 -1.30 4.71 -7.71
N ALA A 16 -1.38 3.83 -6.72
CA ALA A 16 -1.62 2.41 -6.96
C ALA A 16 -2.99 2.17 -7.62
N GLY A 17 -4.04 2.90 -7.19
CA GLY A 17 -5.36 2.86 -7.81
C GLY A 17 -5.35 3.25 -9.28
N GLN A 18 -4.63 4.32 -9.65
CA GLN A 18 -4.49 4.76 -11.04
C GLN A 18 -3.81 3.71 -11.92
N ILE A 19 -2.80 3.02 -11.38
CA ILE A 19 -2.10 1.94 -12.08
C ILE A 19 -3.04 0.77 -12.30
N VAL A 20 -3.77 0.33 -11.26
CA VAL A 20 -4.69 -0.80 -11.36
C VAL A 20 -5.86 -0.50 -12.29
N SER A 21 -6.41 0.72 -12.27
CA SER A 21 -7.45 1.14 -13.22
C SER A 21 -7.01 0.91 -14.67
N LYS A 22 -5.82 1.38 -15.03
CA LYS A 22 -5.27 1.21 -16.38
C LYS A 22 -5.06 -0.26 -16.74
N ILE A 23 -4.59 -1.09 -15.81
CA ILE A 23 -4.42 -2.54 -16.02
C ILE A 23 -5.78 -3.20 -16.26
N CYS A 24 -6.81 -2.85 -15.48
CA CYS A 24 -8.16 -3.37 -15.66
C CYS A 24 -8.77 -2.94 -17.00
N GLU A 25 -8.57 -1.69 -17.40
CA GLU A 25 -9.11 -1.12 -18.65
C GLU A 25 -8.44 -1.69 -19.91
N GLN A 26 -7.12 -1.88 -19.88
CA GLN A 26 -6.33 -2.24 -21.06
C GLN A 26 -6.00 -3.73 -21.13
N GLY A 27 -6.04 -4.42 -19.99
CA GLY A 27 -5.73 -5.85 -19.90
C GLY A 27 -6.89 -6.75 -20.33
N PRO A 28 -6.62 -8.03 -20.62
CA PRO A 28 -7.65 -9.01 -20.97
C PRO A 28 -8.42 -9.52 -19.73
N TYR A 29 -8.86 -8.63 -18.84
CA TYR A 29 -9.46 -8.96 -17.54
C TYR A 29 -10.86 -8.35 -17.37
N PRO A 30 -11.89 -8.85 -18.09
CA PRO A 30 -13.20 -8.19 -18.20
C PRO A 30 -14.00 -8.14 -16.89
N HIS A 31 -13.58 -8.89 -15.87
CA HIS A 31 -14.24 -8.97 -14.55
C HIS A 31 -13.28 -8.64 -13.40
N ALA A 32 -12.11 -8.07 -13.70
CA ALA A 32 -11.25 -7.53 -12.66
C ALA A 32 -11.89 -6.25 -12.13
N SER A 33 -11.92 -6.13 -10.81
CA SER A 33 -12.33 -4.92 -10.11
C SER A 33 -11.37 -4.66 -8.97
N TYR A 34 -11.36 -3.44 -8.46
CA TYR A 34 -10.49 -3.06 -7.35
C TYR A 34 -11.18 -2.09 -6.41
N SER A 35 -10.65 -2.01 -5.19
CA SER A 35 -11.03 -1.03 -4.18
C SER A 35 -9.77 -0.54 -3.46
N LEU A 36 -9.84 0.65 -2.88
CA LEU A 36 -8.74 1.26 -2.13
C LEU A 36 -9.14 1.39 -0.66
N HIS A 37 -8.28 0.94 0.24
CA HIS A 37 -8.53 0.92 1.67
C HIS A 37 -7.31 1.48 2.43
N GLN A 38 -7.54 2.36 3.39
CA GLN A 38 -6.49 2.76 4.35
C GLN A 38 -6.53 1.91 5.62
N ASP A 39 -7.68 1.32 5.94
CA ASP A 39 -7.80 0.36 7.04
C ASP A 39 -7.72 -1.07 6.53
N ARG A 40 -6.70 -1.79 7.02
CA ARG A 40 -6.51 -3.20 6.68
C ARG A 40 -7.68 -4.09 7.10
N ALA A 41 -8.37 -3.77 8.21
CA ALA A 41 -9.44 -4.65 8.68
C ALA A 41 -10.59 -4.67 7.67
N THR A 42 -10.94 -3.51 7.10
CA THR A 42 -11.91 -3.45 5.99
C THR A 42 -11.42 -4.14 4.72
N ALA A 43 -10.14 -4.03 4.37
CA ALA A 43 -9.59 -4.60 3.14
C ALA A 43 -9.53 -6.13 3.12
N LEU A 44 -9.42 -6.74 4.31
CA LEU A 44 -9.27 -8.19 4.49
C LEU A 44 -10.60 -8.95 4.52
N VAL A 45 -11.73 -8.25 4.61
CA VAL A 45 -13.05 -8.87 4.62
C VAL A 45 -13.23 -9.67 3.32
N ASP A 46 -13.65 -10.93 3.48
CA ASP A 46 -13.90 -11.89 2.38
C ASP A 46 -12.70 -12.18 1.47
N ALA A 47 -11.48 -11.83 1.88
CA ALA A 47 -10.28 -12.12 1.10
C ALA A 47 -9.97 -13.63 1.07
N ASP A 48 -9.98 -14.23 -0.12
CA ASP A 48 -9.53 -15.62 -0.33
C ASP A 48 -8.00 -15.76 -0.17
N PHE A 49 -7.26 -14.72 -0.56
CA PHE A 49 -5.80 -14.67 -0.52
C PHE A 49 -5.30 -13.29 -0.08
N VAL A 50 -4.15 -13.27 0.59
CA VAL A 50 -3.48 -12.05 1.03
C VAL A 50 -2.05 -12.04 0.53
N ILE A 51 -1.68 -10.99 -0.19
CA ILE A 51 -0.30 -10.70 -0.58
C ILE A 51 0.18 -9.52 0.26
N SER A 52 1.24 -9.71 1.04
CA SER A 52 1.80 -8.65 1.89
C SER A 52 3.20 -8.27 1.43
N SER A 53 3.37 -7.01 1.07
CA SER A 53 4.65 -6.36 0.73
C SER A 53 4.89 -5.11 1.58
N LEU A 54 4.31 -5.06 2.78
CA LEU A 54 4.41 -3.92 3.70
C LEU A 54 5.85 -3.75 4.22
N LEU A 55 6.36 -2.52 4.13
CA LEU A 55 7.65 -2.12 4.72
C LEU A 55 7.41 -1.13 5.86
N VAL A 56 7.37 -1.64 7.09
CA VAL A 56 7.20 -0.81 8.28
C VAL A 56 8.44 0.06 8.49
N GLY A 57 8.23 1.37 8.69
CA GLY A 57 9.32 2.36 8.80
C GLY A 57 9.80 2.92 7.46
N GLY A 58 9.28 2.41 6.34
CA GLY A 58 9.61 2.89 5.01
C GLY A 58 11.04 2.54 4.56
N VAL A 59 11.43 3.08 3.42
CA VAL A 59 12.79 2.91 2.90
C VAL A 59 13.74 3.77 3.72
N PHE A 60 14.84 3.20 4.20
CA PHE A 60 15.88 3.95 4.87
C PHE A 60 16.45 5.03 3.92
N GLN A 61 16.30 6.30 4.31
CA GLN A 61 16.92 7.42 3.62
C GLN A 61 18.07 7.95 4.49
N PRO A 62 19.34 7.62 4.17
CA PRO A 62 20.48 8.21 4.85
C PRO A 62 20.58 9.68 4.43
N ASN A 63 20.06 10.58 5.29
CA ASN A 63 20.27 12.04 5.31
C ASN A 63 19.05 12.95 5.04
N ALA A 64 17.97 12.80 5.82
CA ALA A 64 16.94 13.85 5.94
C ALA A 64 17.03 14.67 7.25
N GLY A 65 18.14 14.58 8.01
CA GLY A 65 18.36 15.43 9.20
C GLY A 65 18.97 14.73 10.42
N ALA A 66 20.02 13.92 10.25
CA ALA A 66 20.74 13.33 11.37
C ALA A 66 21.74 14.33 12.00
N LEU A 67 21.23 15.38 12.64
CA LEU A 67 21.85 15.96 13.82
C LEU A 67 20.77 16.10 14.88
N HIS A 68 21.00 15.44 16.01
CA HIS A 68 20.23 15.45 17.25
C HIS A 68 19.16 14.36 17.45
N LYS A 69 19.62 13.15 17.81
CA LYS A 69 19.02 12.41 18.93
C LYS A 69 20.13 11.93 19.87
N SER A 70 20.21 12.57 21.03
CA SER A 70 20.99 12.13 22.17
C SER A 70 20.59 10.70 22.54
N ARG A 71 21.58 9.82 22.66
CA ARG A 71 21.38 8.48 23.24
C ARG A 71 21.09 8.66 24.73
N GLY A 72 19.91 8.26 25.17
CA GLY A 72 19.62 8.05 26.59
C GLY A 72 20.37 6.82 27.12
N PRO A 73 20.75 6.79 28.41
CA PRO A 73 21.63 5.77 28.94
C PRO A 73 20.92 4.41 29.08
N ILE A 74 21.70 3.35 28.85
CA ILE A 74 21.46 1.98 29.33
C ILE A 74 21.91 1.88 30.77
#